data_AF-A0AAU9JJK4-F1
#
_entry.id   AF-A0AAU9JJK4-F1
#
_cell.length_a   1.000
_cell.length_b   1.000
_cell.length_c   1.000
_cell.angle_alpha   90.00
_cell.angle_beta   90.00
_cell.angle_gamma   90.00
#
_symmetry.space_group_name_H-M   'P 1'
#
loop_
_entity.id
_entity.type
_entity.pdbx_description
1 polymer ?
#
loop_
_entity_poly.entity_id
_entity_poly.type
_entity_poly.pdbx_seq_one_letter_code
_entity_poly.pdbx_strand_id
1 'polypeptide(L)'
;MDENITETQNSSEAQNGFSEESVNNDAWKEEKRCSVCTAKFNRIGIPLQKVCCTFCFRAVCSKCSENHIRDTVTNEKKKICDRCFDSKMESVDSHILTQELQTKTLILGNNEKQLHEEAKMLMQEKHHHEEAEKRAAELERQIIEQEEAEDLLRKQLDDLKNKINEAKSEKQVKKSEVNGLKESIKEKSKIKESLESEIENQNNEISEAQKKIEDATKAIESKEEVINKLKIELESKEEIAKEAEKIKEDKDEEVKLIKKQNQEKAVEILKAKEKVDFQVSNIKGLKENLALLNDSGTKLEDSLKEQNHIVNELTATIQELNSRGKKAQELLQKRKAKKKELKAKILELKNSEQAKIEENKKCESEIQKLTEEICKNSKELESKQKEISDIKEAMKQNELAKKAKQEPLENNPCSNCLVF
;
A
#
# COMPACT_ATOMS: atom_id res chain seq x y z
N MET A 1 4.28 94.32 -92.67
CA MET A 1 3.25 94.76 -93.62
C MET A 1 3.45 96.26 -93.79
N ASP A 2 4.42 96.65 -94.63
CA ASP A 2 4.17 97.33 -95.91
C ASP A 2 2.92 98.25 -95.90
N GLU A 3 2.95 99.56 -96.11
CA GLU A 3 3.49 100.36 -97.24
C GLU A 3 3.35 101.87 -96.89
N ASN A 4 3.84 102.92 -97.59
CA ASN A 4 4.71 103.09 -98.77
C ASN A 4 5.43 104.48 -98.68
N ILE A 5 5.96 105.00 -99.79
CA ILE A 5 6.51 106.36 -100.02
C ILE A 5 5.74 107.03 -101.18
N THR A 6 5.83 108.37 -101.31
CA THR A 6 5.63 109.29 -102.50
C THR A 6 4.77 110.51 -102.12
N GLU A 7 4.90 111.72 -102.69
CA GLU A 7 5.84 112.29 -103.67
C GLU A 7 5.92 113.83 -103.49
N THR A 8 6.90 114.50 -104.10
CA THR A 8 7.00 115.97 -104.12
C THR A 8 7.19 116.44 -105.56
N GLN A 9 6.43 117.45 -106.01
CA GLN A 9 6.61 118.06 -107.34
C GLN A 9 6.86 119.56 -107.25
N ASN A 10 7.80 120.04 -108.09
CA ASN A 10 8.29 121.42 -108.13
C ASN A 10 7.55 122.28 -109.16
N SER A 11 7.52 123.58 -108.90
CA SER A 11 7.15 124.63 -109.87
C SER A 11 8.19 124.80 -110.99
N SER A 12 7.75 125.32 -112.13
CA SER A 12 8.60 125.73 -113.27
C SER A 12 8.60 127.25 -113.48
N GLU A 13 9.71 127.76 -114.01
CA GLU A 13 10.07 129.18 -114.05
C GLU A 13 9.50 129.96 -115.24
N ALA A 14 9.54 131.29 -115.17
CA ALA A 14 9.26 132.21 -116.29
C ALA A 14 10.48 133.11 -116.55
N GLN A 15 10.91 133.22 -117.81
CA GLN A 15 12.02 134.08 -118.24
C GLN A 15 11.52 135.29 -119.02
N ASN A 16 12.00 136.49 -118.68
CA ASN A 16 11.79 137.72 -119.45
C ASN A 16 13.11 138.15 -120.11
N GLY A 17 13.13 138.23 -121.44
CA GLY A 17 14.21 138.84 -122.20
C GLY A 17 13.87 140.26 -122.62
N PHE A 18 14.80 141.20 -122.42
CA PHE A 18 14.72 142.55 -123.00
C PHE A 18 15.87 142.74 -123.99
N SER A 19 15.51 143.03 -125.24
CA SER A 19 16.47 143.30 -126.33
C SER A 19 16.97 144.74 -126.29
N GLU A 20 18.29 144.93 -126.30
CA GLU A 20 18.91 146.26 -126.37
C GLU A 20 18.83 146.83 -127.80
N GLU A 21 18.09 147.93 -127.99
CA GLU A 21 18.15 148.72 -129.22
C GLU A 21 19.49 149.47 -129.30
N SER A 22 20.17 149.37 -130.44
CA SER A 22 21.52 149.91 -130.65
C SER A 22 21.53 151.45 -130.66
N VAL A 23 21.88 152.07 -129.54
CA VAL A 23 22.06 153.52 -129.44
C VAL A 23 23.26 153.96 -130.28
N ASN A 24 23.01 154.87 -131.25
CA ASN A 24 24.07 155.42 -132.10
C ASN A 24 24.99 156.37 -131.30
N ASN A 25 26.18 155.87 -130.97
CA ASN A 25 27.11 156.50 -130.03
C ASN A 25 27.83 157.76 -130.53
N ASP A 26 27.83 158.04 -131.83
CA ASP A 26 28.58 159.17 -132.38
C ASP A 26 27.78 160.48 -132.38
N ALA A 27 26.45 160.42 -132.48
CA ALA A 27 25.58 161.60 -132.53
C ALA A 27 25.67 162.51 -131.27
N TRP A 28 26.04 161.93 -130.11
CA TRP A 28 26.07 162.64 -128.83
C TRP A 28 27.44 163.25 -128.49
N LYS A 29 28.51 162.89 -129.22
CA LYS A 29 29.87 163.38 -128.96
C LYS A 29 30.02 164.88 -129.25
N GLU A 30 29.26 165.41 -130.20
CA GLU A 30 29.25 166.83 -130.54
C GLU A 30 28.30 167.67 -129.66
N GLU A 31 27.48 167.03 -128.82
CA GLU A 31 26.43 167.74 -128.08
C GLU A 31 27.03 168.57 -126.93
N LYS A 32 27.28 169.86 -127.20
CA LYS A 32 27.93 170.81 -126.27
C LYS A 32 27.15 171.06 -124.97
N ARG A 33 26.01 170.42 -124.73
CA ARG A 33 25.13 170.64 -123.56
C ARG A 33 25.19 169.43 -122.61
N CYS A 34 25.14 169.66 -121.30
CA CYS A 34 25.00 168.53 -120.36
C CYS A 34 23.53 168.13 -120.32
N SER A 35 23.21 166.87 -120.58
CA SER A 35 21.83 166.35 -120.61
C SER A 35 21.05 166.70 -119.33
N VAL A 36 21.61 166.38 -118.16
CA VAL A 36 21.02 166.69 -116.84
C VAL A 36 20.89 168.20 -116.62
N CYS A 37 21.95 169.00 -116.79
CA CYS A 37 21.85 170.43 -116.52
C CYS A 37 20.96 171.18 -117.54
N THR A 38 20.79 170.64 -118.76
CA THR A 38 19.84 171.15 -119.77
C THR A 38 18.41 170.83 -119.36
N ALA A 39 18.12 169.57 -119.00
CA ALA A 39 16.80 169.16 -118.53
C ALA A 39 16.37 169.89 -117.25
N LYS A 40 17.30 170.11 -116.30
CA LYS A 40 16.99 170.61 -114.96
C LYS A 40 17.04 172.15 -114.82
N PHE A 41 17.79 172.85 -115.68
CA PHE A 41 17.96 174.30 -115.59
C PHE A 41 17.74 175.07 -116.90
N ASN A 42 17.50 174.38 -118.03
CA ASN A 42 17.30 174.93 -119.38
C ASN A 42 18.35 175.98 -119.83
N ARG A 43 19.56 175.93 -119.26
CA ARG A 43 20.68 176.83 -119.57
C ARG A 43 21.71 176.11 -120.45
N ILE A 44 22.38 176.88 -121.30
CA ILE A 44 23.59 176.43 -121.99
C ILE A 44 24.66 176.15 -120.91
N GLY A 45 24.84 174.87 -120.59
CA GLY A 45 25.60 174.45 -119.41
C GLY A 45 27.06 174.89 -119.46
N ILE A 46 27.54 175.42 -118.32
CA ILE A 46 28.91 175.89 -118.07
C ILE A 46 29.93 174.94 -118.72
N PRO A 47 30.99 175.46 -119.39
CA PRO A 47 32.04 174.65 -120.02
C PRO A 47 32.96 174.02 -118.98
N LEU A 48 32.42 173.05 -118.23
CA LEU A 48 33.16 172.09 -117.43
C LEU A 48 33.43 170.83 -118.27
N GLN A 49 34.50 170.11 -117.95
CA GLN A 49 34.83 168.82 -118.56
C GLN A 49 33.64 167.85 -118.44
N LYS A 50 33.17 167.33 -119.58
CA LYS A 50 31.99 166.46 -119.68
C LYS A 50 32.42 165.04 -119.96
N VAL A 51 31.71 164.07 -119.39
CA VAL A 51 31.95 162.64 -119.58
C VAL A 51 30.60 162.01 -119.91
N CYS A 52 30.57 161.05 -120.84
CA CYS A 52 29.34 160.35 -121.18
C CYS A 52 28.99 159.32 -120.10
N CYS A 53 27.70 159.15 -119.80
CA CYS A 53 27.23 158.04 -119.00
C CYS A 53 27.53 156.71 -119.72
N THR A 54 28.09 155.73 -119.02
CA THR A 54 28.52 154.45 -119.61
C THR A 54 27.37 153.63 -120.21
N PHE A 55 26.15 153.75 -119.64
CA PHE A 55 25.00 152.92 -120.06
C PHE A 55 24.08 153.60 -121.07
N CYS A 56 23.80 154.90 -120.91
CA CYS A 56 22.90 155.63 -121.81
C CYS A 56 23.61 156.64 -122.73
N PHE A 57 24.95 156.70 -122.67
CA PHE A 57 25.84 157.54 -123.49
C PHE A 57 25.60 159.06 -123.48
N ARG A 58 24.60 159.53 -122.74
CA ARG A 58 24.30 160.97 -122.56
C ARG A 58 25.44 161.69 -121.85
N ALA A 59 25.80 162.87 -122.36
CA ALA A 59 26.81 163.72 -121.76
C ALA A 59 26.37 164.24 -120.37
N VAL A 60 27.21 164.04 -119.36
CA VAL A 60 27.03 164.54 -117.99
C VAL A 60 28.26 165.35 -117.58
N CYS A 61 28.09 166.53 -116.98
CA CYS A 61 29.23 167.24 -116.39
C CYS A 61 29.53 166.70 -114.98
N SER A 62 30.75 166.93 -114.50
CA SER A 62 31.21 166.48 -113.18
C SER A 62 30.28 166.83 -112.01
N LYS A 63 29.60 167.99 -112.05
CA LYS A 63 28.63 168.43 -111.03
C LYS A 63 27.21 167.86 -111.18
N CYS A 64 26.83 167.43 -112.38
CA CYS A 64 25.46 166.94 -112.66
C CYS A 64 25.35 165.40 -112.55
N SER A 65 26.43 164.71 -112.19
CA SER A 65 26.40 163.41 -111.49
C SER A 65 27.80 163.12 -110.93
N GLU A 66 27.88 162.70 -109.66
CA GLU A 66 29.12 162.25 -109.02
C GLU A 66 29.27 160.71 -109.03
N ASN A 67 28.25 160.02 -109.54
CA ASN A 67 28.19 158.57 -109.56
C ASN A 67 29.15 157.96 -110.59
N HIS A 68 29.81 156.88 -110.18
CA HIS A 68 30.69 156.07 -111.02
C HIS A 68 30.39 154.60 -110.75
N ILE A 69 30.29 153.81 -111.82
CA ILE A 69 30.30 152.35 -111.70
C ILE A 69 31.71 151.85 -112.01
N ARG A 70 32.07 150.71 -111.44
CA ARG A 70 33.24 149.95 -111.88
C ARG A 70 32.79 149.08 -113.05
N ASP A 71 33.30 149.36 -114.24
CA ASP A 71 33.00 148.57 -115.43
C ASP A 71 33.55 147.15 -115.25
N THR A 72 32.72 146.13 -115.46
CA THR A 72 33.03 144.74 -115.11
C THR A 72 34.09 144.10 -116.02
N VAL A 73 34.33 144.66 -117.21
CA VAL A 73 35.28 144.12 -118.20
C VAL A 73 36.62 144.84 -118.11
N THR A 74 36.60 146.16 -117.99
CA THR A 74 37.80 147.01 -117.95
C THR A 74 38.29 147.32 -116.54
N ASN A 75 37.47 147.05 -115.51
CA ASN A 75 37.74 147.35 -114.10
C ASN A 75 37.92 148.85 -113.77
N GLU A 76 37.73 149.72 -114.76
CA GLU A 76 37.85 151.17 -114.64
C GLU A 76 36.60 151.79 -113.99
N LYS A 77 36.80 152.89 -113.26
CA LYS A 77 35.69 153.71 -112.74
C LYS A 77 35.12 154.56 -113.87
N LYS A 78 34.09 154.05 -114.56
CA LYS A 78 33.40 154.79 -115.61
C LYS A 78 32.21 155.57 -115.04
N LYS A 79 31.97 156.76 -115.59
CA LYS A 79 30.92 157.66 -115.09
C LYS A 79 29.54 157.15 -115.49
N ILE A 80 28.56 157.35 -114.62
CA ILE A 80 27.16 156.98 -114.84
C ILE A 80 26.28 158.19 -114.50
N CYS A 81 25.10 158.32 -115.10
CA CYS A 81 24.12 159.31 -114.68
C CYS A 81 23.20 158.72 -113.62
N ASP A 82 22.69 159.56 -112.72
CA ASP A 82 21.94 159.13 -111.52
C ASP A 82 20.80 158.16 -111.87
N ARG A 83 19.98 158.47 -112.90
CA ARG A 83 18.90 157.58 -113.36
C ARG A 83 19.37 156.17 -113.76
N CYS A 84 20.55 156.03 -114.36
CA CYS A 84 21.11 154.71 -114.71
C CYS A 84 21.76 154.02 -113.50
N PHE A 85 22.17 154.79 -112.49
CA PHE A 85 22.66 154.27 -111.22
C PHE A 85 21.49 153.70 -110.41
N ASP A 86 20.46 154.51 -110.15
CA ASP A 86 19.27 154.12 -109.38
C ASP A 86 18.63 152.84 -109.94
N SER A 87 18.37 152.79 -111.24
CA SER A 87 17.79 151.61 -111.92
C SER A 87 18.67 150.34 -111.85
N LYS A 88 20.00 150.48 -111.70
CA LYS A 88 20.89 149.33 -111.49
C LYS A 88 20.98 148.92 -110.02
N MET A 89 20.87 149.85 -109.08
CA MET A 89 20.81 149.52 -107.65
C MET A 89 19.48 148.82 -107.31
N GLU A 90 18.34 149.33 -107.79
CA GLU A 90 17.02 148.68 -107.62
C GLU A 90 17.00 147.22 -108.17
N SER A 91 17.64 147.00 -109.31
CA SER A 91 17.81 145.66 -109.90
C SER A 91 18.68 144.73 -109.05
N VAL A 92 19.65 145.26 -108.32
CA VAL A 92 20.53 144.49 -107.42
C VAL A 92 19.80 144.18 -106.12
N ASP A 93 19.12 145.15 -105.52
CA ASP A 93 18.33 144.98 -104.30
C ASP A 93 17.20 143.95 -104.48
N SER A 94 16.49 143.98 -105.62
CA SER A 94 15.47 142.99 -105.94
C SER A 94 16.03 141.56 -106.09
N HIS A 95 17.23 141.42 -106.67
CA HIS A 95 17.88 140.11 -106.81
C HIS A 95 18.38 139.58 -105.45
N ILE A 96 19.00 140.44 -104.63
CA ILE A 96 19.42 140.11 -103.25
C ILE A 96 18.20 139.66 -102.43
N LEU A 97 17.10 140.40 -102.46
CA LEU A 97 15.88 140.05 -101.71
C LEU A 97 15.31 138.70 -102.16
N THR A 98 15.35 138.40 -103.46
CA THR A 98 14.90 137.11 -104.02
C THR A 98 15.81 135.97 -103.59
N GLN A 99 17.13 136.16 -103.64
CA GLN A 99 18.12 135.18 -103.21
C GLN A 99 18.05 134.92 -101.69
N GLU A 100 17.83 135.96 -100.89
CA GLU A 100 17.57 135.83 -99.45
C GLU A 100 16.28 135.06 -99.17
N LEU A 101 15.19 135.35 -99.89
CA LEU A 101 13.92 134.64 -99.73
C LEU A 101 14.07 133.16 -100.10
N GLN A 102 14.70 132.85 -101.24
CA GLN A 102 15.01 131.46 -101.63
C GLN A 102 15.85 130.74 -100.58
N THR A 103 16.88 131.41 -100.04
CA THR A 103 17.73 130.86 -98.97
C THR A 103 16.94 130.62 -97.69
N LYS A 104 16.09 131.57 -97.28
CA LYS A 104 15.19 131.43 -96.11
C LYS A 104 14.19 130.29 -96.30
N THR A 105 13.58 130.13 -97.48
CA THR A 105 12.68 129.01 -97.79
C THR A 105 13.39 127.67 -97.75
N LEU A 106 14.62 127.57 -98.28
CA LEU A 106 15.43 126.35 -98.19
C LEU A 106 15.79 125.99 -96.74
N ILE A 107 16.16 126.99 -95.91
CA ILE A 107 16.43 126.80 -94.48
C ILE A 107 15.16 126.33 -93.76
N LEU A 108 14.01 126.97 -94.00
CA LEU A 108 12.73 126.58 -93.38
C LEU A 108 12.33 125.15 -93.79
N GLY A 109 12.39 124.80 -95.07
CA GLY A 109 12.06 123.44 -95.53
C GLY A 109 13.03 122.36 -95.02
N ASN A 110 14.28 122.70 -94.75
CA ASN A 110 15.22 121.80 -94.08
C ASN A 110 14.90 121.66 -92.57
N ASN A 111 14.55 122.76 -91.89
CA ASN A 111 14.14 122.75 -90.49
C ASN A 111 12.82 121.96 -90.30
N GLU A 112 11.84 122.10 -91.20
CA GLU A 112 10.60 121.33 -91.19
C GLU A 112 10.86 119.82 -91.35
N LYS A 113 11.76 119.42 -92.26
CA LYS A 113 12.19 118.02 -92.40
C LYS A 113 12.90 117.51 -91.14
N GLN A 114 13.76 118.32 -90.53
CA GLN A 114 14.46 117.95 -89.30
C GLN A 114 13.46 117.76 -88.14
N LEU A 115 12.52 118.70 -87.95
CA LEU A 115 11.46 118.60 -86.94
C LEU A 115 10.53 117.40 -87.19
N HIS A 116 10.26 117.06 -88.45
CA HIS A 116 9.45 115.88 -88.77
C HIS A 116 10.16 114.57 -88.42
N GLU A 117 11.45 114.44 -88.73
CA GLU A 117 12.23 113.25 -88.38
C GLU A 117 12.46 113.18 -86.86
N GLU A 118 12.67 114.31 -86.18
CA GLU A 118 12.75 114.37 -84.70
C GLU A 118 11.44 113.94 -84.04
N ALA A 119 10.29 114.43 -84.52
CA ALA A 119 8.98 114.01 -84.03
C ALA A 119 8.71 112.50 -84.25
N LYS A 120 9.19 111.95 -85.38
CA LYS A 120 9.11 110.52 -85.69
C LYS A 120 10.01 109.67 -84.79
N MET A 121 11.23 110.13 -84.51
CA MET A 121 12.11 109.50 -83.51
C MET A 121 11.48 109.52 -82.11
N LEU A 122 10.92 110.65 -81.68
CA LEU A 122 10.24 110.77 -80.38
C LEU A 122 9.01 109.86 -80.28
N MET A 123 8.27 109.65 -81.37
CA MET A 123 7.18 108.66 -81.42
C MET A 123 7.70 107.21 -81.30
N GLN A 124 8.85 106.88 -81.90
CA GLN A 124 9.48 105.56 -81.74
C GLN A 124 10.00 105.35 -80.31
N GLU A 125 10.65 106.36 -79.71
CA GLU A 125 11.09 106.31 -78.31
C GLU A 125 9.90 106.13 -77.36
N LYS A 126 8.79 106.84 -77.57
CA LYS A 126 7.56 106.66 -76.79
C LYS A 126 6.99 105.24 -76.93
N HIS A 127 6.96 104.68 -78.14
CA HIS A 127 6.53 103.30 -78.36
C HIS A 127 7.40 102.30 -77.59
N HIS A 128 8.73 102.44 -77.68
CA HIS A 128 9.66 101.58 -76.94
C HIS A 128 9.57 101.76 -75.42
N HIS A 129 9.24 102.97 -74.93
CA HIS A 129 8.98 103.20 -73.52
C HIS A 129 7.70 102.48 -73.06
N GLU A 130 6.61 102.58 -73.82
CA GLU A 130 5.36 101.85 -73.53
C GLU A 130 5.55 100.32 -73.61
N GLU A 131 6.42 99.82 -74.49
CA GLU A 131 6.81 98.39 -74.52
C GLU A 131 7.66 98.00 -73.30
N ALA A 132 8.58 98.86 -72.87
CA ALA A 132 9.41 98.63 -71.70
C ALA A 132 8.59 98.61 -70.40
N GLU A 133 7.63 99.54 -70.25
CA GLU A 133 6.70 99.59 -69.12
C GLU A 133 5.83 98.33 -69.05
N LYS A 134 5.28 97.87 -70.19
CA LYS A 134 4.53 96.60 -70.26
C LYS A 134 5.37 95.39 -69.86
N ARG A 135 6.66 95.36 -70.24
CA ARG A 135 7.60 94.30 -69.84
C ARG A 135 7.96 94.38 -68.35
N ALA A 136 8.13 95.58 -67.80
CA ALA A 136 8.38 95.77 -66.38
C ALA A 136 7.20 95.27 -65.53
N ALA A 137 5.97 95.68 -65.85
CA ALA A 137 4.76 95.25 -65.15
C ALA A 137 4.49 93.73 -65.27
N GLU A 138 4.95 93.07 -66.34
CA GLU A 138 4.90 91.62 -66.48
C GLU A 138 5.95 90.91 -65.62
N LEU A 139 7.19 91.44 -65.56
CA LEU A 139 8.22 90.92 -64.66
C LEU A 139 7.85 91.09 -63.18
N GLU A 140 7.23 92.21 -62.80
CA GLU A 140 6.70 92.42 -61.44
C GLU A 140 5.64 91.38 -61.06
N ARG A 141 4.71 91.04 -61.98
CA ARG A 141 3.75 89.95 -61.75
C ARG A 141 4.45 88.60 -61.53
N GLN A 142 5.45 88.28 -62.35
CA GLN A 142 6.20 87.03 -62.23
C GLN A 142 7.03 86.95 -60.95
N ILE A 143 7.55 88.07 -60.44
CA ILE A 143 8.24 88.14 -59.15
C ILE A 143 7.24 87.83 -58.02
N ILE A 144 6.06 88.46 -58.01
CA ILE A 144 5.03 88.22 -56.99
C ILE A 144 4.58 86.75 -56.98
N GLU A 145 4.34 86.15 -58.16
CA GLU A 145 3.97 84.73 -58.26
C GLU A 145 5.09 83.79 -57.74
N GLN A 146 6.36 84.14 -57.97
CA GLN A 146 7.50 83.40 -57.44
C GLN A 146 7.65 83.56 -55.91
N GLU A 147 7.42 84.76 -55.37
CA GLU A 147 7.42 85.00 -53.92
C GLU A 147 6.31 84.20 -53.22
N GLU A 148 5.09 84.20 -53.75
CA GLU A 148 3.97 83.39 -53.23
C GLU A 148 4.27 81.88 -53.29
N ALA A 149 4.89 81.41 -54.38
CA ALA A 149 5.31 80.02 -54.53
C ALA A 149 6.43 79.63 -53.53
N GLU A 150 7.42 80.51 -53.30
CA GLU A 150 8.46 80.28 -52.30
C GLU A 150 7.87 80.21 -50.89
N ASP A 151 6.91 81.09 -50.57
CA ASP A 151 6.24 81.13 -49.27
C ASP A 151 5.41 79.86 -49.01
N LEU A 152 4.79 79.29 -50.05
CA LEU A 152 4.11 78.00 -49.97
C LEU A 152 5.10 76.85 -49.75
N LEU A 153 6.23 76.83 -50.46
CA LEU A 153 7.29 75.82 -50.28
C LEU A 153 7.94 75.91 -48.90
N ARG A 154 8.12 77.11 -48.34
CA ARG A 154 8.60 77.34 -46.97
C ARG A 154 7.65 76.71 -45.93
N LYS A 155 6.34 76.96 -46.06
CA LYS A 155 5.30 76.35 -45.19
C LYS A 155 5.33 74.81 -45.27
N GLN A 156 5.40 74.26 -46.48
CA GLN A 156 5.52 72.80 -46.68
C GLN A 156 6.81 72.21 -46.08
N LEU A 157 7.95 72.92 -46.18
CA LEU A 157 9.20 72.49 -45.55
C LEU A 157 9.11 72.46 -44.03
N ASP A 158 8.44 73.44 -43.40
CA ASP A 158 8.28 73.47 -41.95
C ASP A 158 7.31 72.39 -41.45
N ASP A 159 6.20 72.13 -42.16
CA ASP A 159 5.33 70.99 -41.90
C ASP A 159 6.08 69.64 -41.99
N LEU A 160 6.96 69.48 -42.98
CA LEU A 160 7.78 68.28 -43.13
C LEU A 160 8.84 68.16 -42.03
N LYS A 161 9.47 69.26 -41.59
CA LYS A 161 10.39 69.26 -40.43
C LYS A 161 9.65 68.84 -39.15
N ASN A 162 8.44 69.33 -38.93
CA ASN A 162 7.61 68.98 -37.77
C ASN A 162 7.28 67.48 -37.78
N LYS A 163 6.75 66.96 -38.89
CA LYS A 163 6.48 65.52 -39.08
C LYS A 163 7.73 64.64 -38.89
N ILE A 164 8.90 65.10 -39.34
CA ILE A 164 10.18 64.42 -39.13
C ILE A 164 10.57 64.40 -37.64
N ASN A 165 10.30 65.46 -36.89
CA ASN A 165 10.61 65.54 -35.46
C ASN A 165 9.64 64.69 -34.62
N GLU A 166 8.35 64.66 -34.97
CA GLU A 166 7.36 63.73 -34.42
C GLU A 166 7.75 62.26 -34.68
N ALA A 167 8.09 61.91 -35.93
CA ALA A 167 8.56 60.57 -36.27
C ALA A 167 9.86 60.18 -35.53
N LYS A 168 10.75 61.14 -35.22
CA LYS A 168 11.94 60.90 -34.40
C LYS A 168 11.59 60.66 -32.93
N SER A 169 10.68 61.42 -32.34
CA SER A 169 10.27 61.24 -30.93
C SER A 169 9.52 59.92 -30.75
N GLU A 170 8.59 59.58 -31.65
CA GLU A 170 7.95 58.26 -31.69
C GLU A 170 8.96 57.12 -31.80
N LYS A 171 9.96 57.24 -32.70
CA LYS A 171 11.02 56.25 -32.85
C LYS A 171 11.84 56.09 -31.58
N GLN A 172 12.05 57.17 -30.83
CA GLN A 172 12.74 57.12 -29.54
C GLN A 172 11.90 56.40 -28.48
N VAL A 173 10.60 56.71 -28.37
CA VAL A 173 9.66 56.04 -27.45
C VAL A 173 9.60 54.53 -27.74
N LYS A 174 9.35 54.15 -29.01
CA LYS A 174 9.34 52.75 -29.46
C LYS A 174 10.67 52.04 -29.20
N LYS A 175 11.80 52.75 -29.28
CA LYS A 175 13.13 52.19 -28.93
C LYS A 175 13.27 51.91 -27.43
N SER A 176 12.77 52.80 -26.55
CA SER A 176 12.73 52.52 -25.11
C SER A 176 11.79 51.37 -24.75
N GLU A 177 10.60 51.29 -25.37
CA GLU A 177 9.66 50.17 -25.18
C GLU A 177 10.30 48.83 -25.56
N VAL A 178 10.94 48.74 -26.73
CA VAL A 178 11.65 47.53 -27.18
C VAL A 178 12.79 47.14 -26.24
N ASN A 179 13.48 48.10 -25.62
CA ASN A 179 14.51 47.81 -24.63
C ASN A 179 13.91 47.26 -23.33
N GLY A 180 12.84 47.88 -22.79
CA GLY A 180 12.14 47.38 -21.61
C GLY A 180 11.55 45.98 -21.82
N LEU A 181 11.01 45.70 -23.01
CA LEU A 181 10.55 44.35 -23.38
C LEU A 181 11.69 43.33 -23.43
N LYS A 182 12.88 43.71 -23.95
CA LYS A 182 14.06 42.83 -23.93
C LYS A 182 14.54 42.51 -22.51
N GLU A 183 14.50 43.50 -21.62
CA GLU A 183 14.85 43.31 -20.20
C GLU A 183 13.86 42.38 -19.50
N SER A 184 12.55 42.58 -19.71
CA SER A 184 11.51 41.69 -19.19
C SER A 184 11.61 40.25 -19.75
N ILE A 185 11.97 40.08 -21.03
CA ILE A 185 12.24 38.76 -21.61
C ILE A 185 13.45 38.09 -20.94
N LYS A 186 14.53 38.84 -20.69
CA LYS A 186 15.75 38.34 -20.02
C LYS A 186 15.52 38.01 -18.55
N GLU A 187 14.60 38.69 -17.88
CA GLU A 187 14.17 38.35 -16.52
C GLU A 187 13.33 37.07 -16.52
N LYS A 188 12.34 36.98 -17.43
CA LYS A 188 11.52 35.77 -17.60
C LYS A 188 12.33 34.54 -18.01
N SER A 189 13.42 34.70 -18.79
CA SER A 189 14.28 33.56 -19.14
C SER A 189 15.02 33.00 -17.93
N LYS A 190 15.54 33.87 -17.03
CA LYS A 190 16.14 33.45 -15.76
C LYS A 190 15.13 32.75 -14.84
N ILE A 191 13.90 33.27 -14.76
CA ILE A 191 12.84 32.65 -13.97
C ILE A 191 12.51 31.25 -14.53
N LYS A 192 12.43 31.12 -15.86
CA LYS A 192 12.26 29.82 -16.54
C LYS A 192 13.38 28.85 -16.21
N GLU A 193 14.64 29.26 -16.34
CA GLU A 193 15.82 28.44 -16.00
C GLU A 193 15.80 27.99 -14.52
N SER A 194 15.43 28.89 -13.60
CA SER A 194 15.28 28.57 -12.18
C SER A 194 14.19 27.51 -11.93
N LEU A 195 13.01 27.69 -12.53
CA LEU A 195 11.89 26.74 -12.40
C LEU A 195 12.20 25.39 -13.03
N GLU A 196 12.94 25.36 -14.15
CA GLU A 196 13.38 24.11 -14.77
C GLU A 196 14.34 23.33 -13.85
N SER A 197 15.27 24.02 -13.16
CA SER A 197 16.12 23.38 -12.16
C SER A 197 15.37 22.90 -10.91
N GLU A 198 14.31 23.60 -10.50
CA GLU A 198 13.48 23.19 -9.36
C GLU A 198 12.61 21.96 -9.68
N ILE A 199 12.08 21.89 -10.91
CA ILE A 199 11.38 20.70 -11.43
C ILE A 199 12.34 19.50 -11.51
N GLU A 200 13.59 19.68 -11.94
CA GLU A 200 14.60 18.62 -11.96
C GLU A 200 14.88 18.08 -10.54
N ASN A 201 15.06 18.97 -9.56
CA ASN A 201 15.25 18.58 -8.16
C ASN A 201 14.04 17.81 -7.60
N GLN A 202 12.81 18.30 -7.83
CA GLN A 202 11.59 17.62 -7.38
C GLN A 202 11.41 16.24 -8.03
N ASN A 203 11.76 16.08 -9.31
CA ASN A 203 11.74 14.78 -9.98
C ASN A 203 12.75 13.78 -9.36
N ASN A 204 13.93 14.26 -8.96
CA ASN A 204 14.92 13.43 -8.27
C ASN A 204 14.41 13.00 -6.87
N GLU A 205 13.81 13.91 -6.10
CA GLU A 205 13.19 13.59 -4.80
C GLU A 205 12.05 12.58 -4.95
N ILE A 206 11.20 12.74 -5.97
CA ILE A 206 10.12 11.79 -6.29
C ILE A 206 10.68 10.41 -6.65
N SER A 207 11.76 10.34 -7.43
CA SER A 207 12.42 9.07 -7.79
C SER A 207 13.00 8.36 -6.56
N GLU A 208 13.63 9.09 -5.65
CA GLU A 208 14.08 8.53 -4.37
C GLU A 208 12.92 8.05 -3.50
N ALA A 209 11.82 8.81 -3.43
CA ALA A 209 10.64 8.44 -2.67
C ALA A 209 9.96 7.18 -3.24
N GLN A 210 9.85 7.06 -4.57
CA GLN A 210 9.37 5.87 -5.25
C GLN A 210 10.22 4.63 -4.90
N LYS A 211 11.55 4.76 -4.92
CA LYS A 211 12.44 3.66 -4.54
C LYS A 211 12.26 3.24 -3.08
N LYS A 212 12.15 4.21 -2.15
CA LYS A 212 11.87 3.96 -0.73
C LYS A 212 10.51 3.26 -0.52
N ILE A 213 9.49 3.61 -1.32
CA ILE A 213 8.19 2.94 -1.32
C ILE A 213 8.32 1.50 -1.85
N GLU A 214 9.03 1.27 -2.95
CA GLU A 214 9.23 -0.07 -3.52
C GLU A 214 9.97 -1.01 -2.55
N ASP A 215 11.02 -0.52 -1.89
CA ASP A 215 11.75 -1.26 -0.85
C ASP A 215 10.85 -1.56 0.36
N ALA A 216 9.98 -0.61 0.76
CA ALA A 216 9.01 -0.82 1.84
C ALA A 216 7.92 -1.84 1.47
N THR A 217 7.42 -1.82 0.23
CA THR A 217 6.45 -2.81 -0.27
C THR A 217 7.02 -4.23 -0.23
N LYS A 218 8.24 -4.44 -0.74
CA LYS A 218 8.93 -5.74 -0.66
C LYS A 218 9.13 -6.20 0.80
N ALA A 219 9.42 -5.27 1.71
CA ALA A 219 9.53 -5.57 3.13
C ALA A 219 8.18 -5.96 3.75
N ILE A 220 7.06 -5.38 3.30
CA ILE A 220 5.70 -5.78 3.72
C ILE A 220 5.36 -7.17 3.20
N GLU A 221 5.55 -7.45 1.90
CA GLU A 221 5.31 -8.76 1.29
C GLU A 221 6.07 -9.87 2.05
N SER A 222 7.36 -9.65 2.37
CA SER A 222 8.17 -10.60 3.14
C SER A 222 7.63 -10.85 4.57
N LYS A 223 6.99 -9.85 5.19
CA LYS A 223 6.36 -9.98 6.52
C LYS A 223 5.01 -10.69 6.42
N GLU A 224 4.23 -10.45 5.37
CA GLU A 224 2.98 -11.16 5.11
C GLU A 224 3.22 -12.66 4.89
N GLU A 225 4.28 -13.04 4.17
CA GLU A 225 4.72 -14.45 4.09
C GLU A 225 5.00 -15.07 5.47
N VAL A 226 5.70 -14.34 6.36
CA VAL A 226 6.01 -14.80 7.71
C VAL A 226 4.74 -14.92 8.55
N ILE A 227 3.82 -13.97 8.46
CA ILE A 227 2.52 -14.01 9.14
C ILE A 227 1.71 -15.23 8.65
N ASN A 228 1.69 -15.50 7.34
CA ASN A 228 0.99 -16.65 6.78
C ASN A 228 1.61 -17.98 7.25
N LYS A 229 2.95 -18.09 7.30
CA LYS A 229 3.65 -19.27 7.87
C LYS A 229 3.30 -19.47 9.35
N LEU A 230 3.35 -18.41 10.16
CA LEU A 230 3.00 -18.45 11.58
C LEU A 230 1.53 -18.81 11.82
N LYS A 231 0.62 -18.38 10.93
CA LYS A 231 -0.80 -18.71 11.02
C LYS A 231 -1.05 -20.20 10.80
N ILE A 232 -0.40 -20.80 9.79
CA ILE A 232 -0.45 -22.26 9.54
C ILE A 232 0.14 -23.04 10.74
N GLU A 233 1.25 -22.58 11.32
CA GLU A 233 1.79 -23.18 12.56
C GLU A 233 0.83 -23.08 13.75
N LEU A 234 0.11 -21.96 13.88
CA LEU A 234 -0.87 -21.76 14.94
C LEU A 234 -2.05 -22.73 14.78
N GLU A 235 -2.63 -22.81 13.58
CA GLU A 235 -3.72 -23.73 13.25
C GLU A 235 -3.32 -25.19 13.53
N SER A 236 -2.12 -25.59 13.13
CA SER A 236 -1.57 -26.92 13.45
C SER A 236 -1.41 -27.16 14.96
N LYS A 237 -0.94 -26.16 15.72
CA LYS A 237 -0.82 -26.26 17.19
C LYS A 237 -2.18 -26.32 17.89
N GLU A 238 -3.21 -25.64 17.37
CA GLU A 238 -4.58 -25.74 17.87
C GLU A 238 -5.19 -27.13 17.64
N GLU A 239 -4.93 -27.78 16.49
CA GLU A 239 -5.35 -29.16 16.26
C GLU A 239 -4.65 -30.14 17.22
N ILE A 240 -3.34 -29.99 17.42
CA ILE A 240 -2.58 -30.78 18.39
C ILE A 240 -3.12 -30.58 19.81
N ALA A 241 -3.49 -29.34 20.19
CA ALA A 241 -4.06 -29.05 21.49
C ALA A 241 -5.43 -29.72 21.69
N LYS A 242 -6.32 -29.68 20.68
CA LYS A 242 -7.63 -30.35 20.70
C LYS A 242 -7.50 -31.87 20.84
N GLU A 243 -6.58 -32.50 20.08
CA GLU A 243 -6.36 -33.94 20.21
C GLU A 243 -5.72 -34.31 21.55
N ALA A 244 -4.81 -33.48 22.09
CA ALA A 244 -4.26 -33.69 23.43
C ALA A 244 -5.31 -33.56 24.54
N GLU A 245 -6.28 -32.65 24.41
CA GLU A 245 -7.40 -32.48 25.34
C GLU A 245 -8.33 -33.70 25.30
N LYS A 246 -8.67 -34.20 24.10
CA LYS A 246 -9.42 -35.45 23.91
C LYS A 246 -8.70 -36.68 24.46
N ILE A 247 -7.39 -36.82 24.22
CA ILE A 247 -6.57 -37.89 24.83
C ILE A 247 -6.61 -37.81 26.37
N LYS A 248 -6.63 -36.59 26.94
CA LYS A 248 -6.76 -36.40 28.37
C LYS A 248 -8.14 -36.82 28.89
N GLU A 249 -9.22 -36.49 28.19
CA GLU A 249 -10.57 -36.97 28.53
C GLU A 249 -10.67 -38.50 28.48
N ASP A 250 -10.17 -39.12 27.41
CA ASP A 250 -10.09 -40.59 27.27
C ASP A 250 -9.30 -41.23 28.42
N LYS A 251 -8.18 -40.61 28.83
CA LYS A 251 -7.35 -41.06 29.97
C LYS A 251 -8.03 -40.85 31.31
N ASP A 252 -8.77 -39.76 31.51
CA ASP A 252 -9.54 -39.52 32.73
C ASP A 252 -10.71 -40.54 32.87
N GLU A 253 -11.34 -40.97 31.77
CA GLU A 253 -12.29 -42.09 31.76
C GLU A 253 -11.61 -43.45 32.00
N GLU A 254 -10.45 -43.72 31.41
CA GLU A 254 -9.67 -44.93 31.71
C GLU A 254 -9.29 -45.00 33.20
N VAL A 255 -8.89 -43.87 33.81
CA VAL A 255 -8.59 -43.77 35.24
C VAL A 255 -9.85 -43.97 36.10
N LYS A 256 -11.01 -43.44 35.71
CA LYS A 256 -12.29 -43.73 36.39
C LYS A 256 -12.63 -45.22 36.34
N LEU A 257 -12.44 -45.87 35.18
CA LEU A 257 -12.69 -47.30 35.01
C LEU A 257 -11.74 -48.15 35.87
N ILE A 258 -10.44 -47.86 35.85
CA ILE A 258 -9.43 -48.54 36.68
C ILE A 258 -9.75 -48.34 38.17
N LYS A 259 -10.16 -47.13 38.59
CA LYS A 259 -10.56 -46.84 39.96
C LYS A 259 -11.78 -47.67 40.39
N LYS A 260 -12.78 -47.82 39.53
CA LYS A 260 -13.95 -48.68 39.75
C LYS A 260 -13.54 -50.16 39.86
N GLN A 261 -12.74 -50.67 38.93
CA GLN A 261 -12.22 -52.05 38.98
C GLN A 261 -11.39 -52.33 40.24
N ASN A 262 -10.60 -51.35 40.71
CA ASN A 262 -9.83 -51.48 41.95
C ASN A 262 -10.74 -51.44 43.20
N GLN A 263 -11.86 -50.71 43.18
CA GLN A 263 -12.88 -50.78 44.23
C GLN A 263 -13.58 -52.15 44.24
N GLU A 264 -13.95 -52.69 43.07
CA GLU A 264 -14.54 -54.02 42.92
C GLU A 264 -13.58 -55.11 43.42
N LYS A 265 -12.31 -55.08 43.00
CA LYS A 265 -11.25 -55.97 43.52
C LYS A 265 -11.01 -55.82 45.02
N ALA A 266 -11.10 -54.60 45.58
CA ALA A 266 -11.00 -54.41 47.03
C ALA A 266 -12.16 -55.08 47.78
N VAL A 267 -13.38 -55.05 47.23
CA VAL A 267 -14.54 -55.78 47.77
C VAL A 267 -14.36 -57.29 47.65
N GLU A 268 -13.79 -57.79 46.55
CA GLU A 268 -13.44 -59.22 46.41
C GLU A 268 -12.35 -59.65 47.39
N ILE A 269 -11.32 -58.83 47.61
CA ILE A 269 -10.27 -59.07 48.60
C ILE A 269 -10.85 -59.08 50.02
N LEU A 270 -11.82 -58.20 50.34
CA LEU A 270 -12.51 -58.22 51.63
C LEU A 270 -13.33 -59.50 51.82
N LYS A 271 -14.09 -59.95 50.81
CA LYS A 271 -14.82 -61.23 50.85
C LYS A 271 -13.87 -62.44 50.95
N ALA A 272 -12.73 -62.40 50.26
CA ALA A 272 -11.70 -63.42 50.35
C ALA A 272 -11.06 -63.43 51.75
N LYS A 273 -10.83 -62.25 52.34
CA LYS A 273 -10.34 -62.10 53.71
C LYS A 273 -11.34 -62.65 54.72
N GLU A 274 -12.63 -62.32 54.64
CA GLU A 274 -13.68 -62.89 55.49
C GLU A 274 -13.72 -64.43 55.41
N LYS A 275 -13.55 -64.98 54.20
CA LYS A 275 -13.46 -66.44 53.99
C LYS A 275 -12.20 -67.05 54.62
N VAL A 276 -11.07 -66.35 54.56
CA VAL A 276 -9.82 -66.77 55.23
C VAL A 276 -9.94 -66.63 56.74
N ASP A 277 -10.51 -65.55 57.29
CA ASP A 277 -10.71 -65.35 58.72
C ASP A 277 -11.68 -66.40 59.31
N PHE A 278 -12.71 -66.80 58.54
CA PHE A 278 -13.56 -67.96 58.85
C PHE A 278 -12.78 -69.27 58.84
N GLN A 279 -11.94 -69.51 57.82
CA GLN A 279 -11.08 -70.70 57.77
C GLN A 279 -10.03 -70.74 58.88
N VAL A 280 -9.44 -69.61 59.25
CA VAL A 280 -8.49 -69.47 60.37
C VAL A 280 -9.20 -69.72 61.70
N SER A 281 -10.43 -69.26 61.87
CA SER A 281 -11.26 -69.58 63.04
C SER A 281 -11.58 -71.07 63.12
N ASN A 282 -11.91 -71.71 61.99
CA ASN A 282 -12.08 -73.17 61.90
C ASN A 282 -10.79 -73.94 62.21
N ILE A 283 -9.64 -73.50 61.66
CA ILE A 283 -8.32 -74.10 61.93
C ILE A 283 -7.93 -73.91 63.41
N LYS A 284 -8.30 -72.79 64.03
CA LYS A 284 -8.09 -72.54 65.46
C LYS A 284 -8.92 -73.51 66.32
N GLY A 285 -10.22 -73.66 66.04
CA GLY A 285 -11.07 -74.63 66.72
C GLY A 285 -10.62 -76.08 66.50
N LEU A 286 -10.13 -76.42 65.30
CA LEU A 286 -9.49 -77.71 65.03
C LEU A 286 -8.18 -77.89 65.80
N LYS A 287 -7.36 -76.84 65.98
CA LYS A 287 -6.14 -76.87 66.81
C LYS A 287 -6.45 -77.08 68.29
N GLU A 288 -7.50 -76.44 68.81
CA GLU A 288 -7.95 -76.58 70.20
C GLU A 288 -8.51 -78.00 70.44
N ASN A 289 -9.28 -78.55 69.49
CA ASN A 289 -9.69 -79.96 69.51
C ASN A 289 -8.52 -80.94 69.38
N LEU A 290 -7.49 -80.62 68.58
CA LEU A 290 -6.31 -81.48 68.40
C LEU A 290 -5.39 -81.45 69.62
N ALA A 291 -5.32 -80.34 70.36
CA ALA A 291 -4.67 -80.27 71.66
C ALA A 291 -5.39 -81.13 72.71
N LEU A 292 -6.73 -81.08 72.78
CA LEU A 292 -7.54 -81.95 73.64
C LEU A 292 -7.40 -83.44 73.26
N LEU A 293 -7.28 -83.76 71.97
CA LEU A 293 -7.01 -85.12 71.49
C LEU A 293 -5.58 -85.58 71.79
N ASN A 294 -4.58 -84.69 71.83
CA ASN A 294 -3.23 -85.05 72.26
C ASN A 294 -3.15 -85.27 73.77
N ASP A 295 -3.81 -84.44 74.59
CA ASP A 295 -3.85 -84.58 76.06
C ASP A 295 -4.67 -85.79 76.54
N SER A 296 -5.60 -86.27 75.73
CA SER A 296 -6.30 -87.55 75.95
C SER A 296 -5.57 -88.73 75.32
N GLY A 297 -4.88 -88.52 74.18
CA GLY A 297 -4.01 -89.49 73.53
C GLY A 297 -2.81 -89.91 74.39
N THR A 298 -2.11 -88.96 75.02
CA THR A 298 -1.01 -89.25 75.95
C THR A 298 -1.48 -90.00 77.20
N LYS A 299 -2.61 -89.59 77.80
CA LYS A 299 -3.23 -90.30 78.94
C LYS A 299 -3.71 -91.72 78.58
N LEU A 300 -4.16 -91.93 77.34
CA LEU A 300 -4.48 -93.25 76.82
C LEU A 300 -3.22 -94.07 76.54
N GLU A 301 -2.14 -93.46 76.01
CA GLU A 301 -0.89 -94.15 75.72
C GLU A 301 -0.18 -94.60 77.00
N ASP A 302 -0.17 -93.77 78.03
CA ASP A 302 0.37 -94.12 79.36
C ASP A 302 -0.52 -95.18 80.04
N SER A 303 -1.85 -95.07 79.95
CA SER A 303 -2.75 -96.16 80.38
C SER A 303 -2.52 -97.45 79.59
N LEU A 304 -2.17 -97.38 78.30
CA LEU A 304 -1.91 -98.54 77.46
C LEU A 304 -0.56 -99.19 77.77
N LYS A 305 0.45 -98.42 78.17
CA LYS A 305 1.73 -98.92 78.69
C LYS A 305 1.56 -99.62 80.04
N GLU A 306 0.79 -99.02 80.95
CA GLU A 306 0.40 -99.62 82.24
C GLU A 306 -0.37 -100.94 82.02
N GLN A 307 -1.39 -100.93 81.16
CA GLN A 307 -2.16 -102.14 80.80
C GLN A 307 -1.29 -103.20 80.11
N ASN A 308 -0.32 -102.82 79.26
CA ASN A 308 0.62 -103.79 78.67
C ASN A 308 1.59 -104.38 79.70
N HIS A 309 2.03 -103.62 80.71
CA HIS A 309 2.82 -104.18 81.82
C HIS A 309 2.01 -105.24 82.56
N ILE A 310 0.78 -104.91 82.94
CA ILE A 310 -0.16 -105.81 83.63
C ILE A 310 -0.48 -107.03 82.76
N VAL A 311 -0.71 -106.88 81.46
CA VAL A 311 -0.96 -107.99 80.52
C VAL A 311 0.27 -108.88 80.36
N ASN A 312 1.49 -108.34 80.37
CA ASN A 312 2.72 -109.13 80.30
C ASN A 312 3.00 -109.90 81.60
N GLU A 313 2.77 -109.29 82.78
CA GLU A 313 2.84 -109.99 84.07
C GLU A 313 1.76 -111.07 84.19
N LEU A 314 0.52 -110.77 83.79
CA LEU A 314 -0.55 -111.76 83.73
C LEU A 314 -0.24 -112.88 82.72
N THR A 315 0.40 -112.58 81.58
CA THR A 315 0.79 -113.59 80.59
C THR A 315 1.88 -114.51 81.14
N ALA A 316 2.90 -113.98 81.82
CA ALA A 316 3.90 -114.78 82.52
C ALA A 316 3.26 -115.66 83.62
N THR A 317 2.36 -115.09 84.42
CA THR A 317 1.63 -115.79 85.47
C THR A 317 0.72 -116.88 84.90
N ILE A 318 0.03 -116.63 83.78
CA ILE A 318 -0.82 -117.59 83.08
C ILE A 318 0.01 -118.70 82.42
N GLN A 319 1.22 -118.43 81.93
CA GLN A 319 2.13 -119.45 81.43
C GLN A 319 2.65 -120.35 82.56
N GLU A 320 3.00 -119.78 83.72
CA GLU A 320 3.39 -120.56 84.90
C GLU A 320 2.20 -121.42 85.42
N LEU A 321 1.01 -120.82 85.54
CA LEU A 321 -0.22 -121.51 85.94
C LEU A 321 -0.67 -122.57 84.93
N ASN A 322 -0.46 -122.39 83.63
CA ASN A 322 -0.72 -123.44 82.63
C ASN A 322 0.28 -124.60 82.71
N SER A 323 1.55 -124.33 83.06
CA SER A 323 2.53 -125.40 83.28
C SER A 323 2.20 -126.24 84.53
N ARG A 324 1.72 -125.58 85.61
CA ARG A 324 1.19 -126.23 86.82
C ARG A 324 -0.14 -126.93 86.55
N GLY A 325 -1.01 -126.32 85.74
CA GLY A 325 -2.30 -126.85 85.30
C GLY A 325 -2.18 -128.15 84.50
N LYS A 326 -1.29 -128.21 83.51
CA LYS A 326 -1.01 -129.46 82.76
C LYS A 326 -0.52 -130.59 83.69
N LYS A 327 0.45 -130.31 84.58
CA LYS A 327 0.92 -131.29 85.57
C LYS A 327 -0.20 -131.75 86.52
N ALA A 328 -1.06 -130.84 86.97
CA ALA A 328 -2.22 -131.18 87.80
C ALA A 328 -3.28 -131.99 87.04
N GLN A 329 -3.52 -131.71 85.76
CA GLN A 329 -4.50 -132.37 84.90
C GLN A 329 -4.07 -133.80 84.53
N GLU A 330 -2.79 -134.04 84.26
CA GLU A 330 -2.22 -135.39 84.09
C GLU A 330 -2.31 -136.23 85.38
N LEU A 331 -2.01 -135.64 86.53
CA LEU A 331 -2.19 -136.29 87.84
C LEU A 331 -3.66 -136.58 88.15
N LEU A 332 -4.58 -135.70 87.71
CA LEU A 332 -6.03 -135.92 87.80
C LEU A 332 -6.51 -137.04 86.87
N GLN A 333 -5.97 -137.17 85.65
CA GLN A 333 -6.30 -138.30 84.77
C GLN A 333 -5.74 -139.62 85.29
N LYS A 334 -4.49 -139.66 85.77
CA LYS A 334 -3.91 -140.83 86.45
C LYS A 334 -4.72 -141.21 87.71
N ARG A 335 -5.16 -140.24 88.53
CA ARG A 335 -6.06 -140.49 89.67
C ARG A 335 -7.46 -140.92 89.24
N LYS A 336 -8.04 -140.42 88.15
CA LYS A 336 -9.35 -140.84 87.63
C LYS A 336 -9.31 -142.26 87.06
N ALA A 337 -8.24 -142.66 86.38
CA ALA A 337 -8.00 -144.02 85.93
C ALA A 337 -7.86 -144.99 87.12
N LYS A 338 -6.99 -144.66 88.08
CA LYS A 338 -6.77 -145.49 89.30
C LYS A 338 -8.00 -145.53 90.21
N LYS A 339 -8.84 -144.48 90.22
CA LYS A 339 -10.15 -144.44 90.89
C LYS A 339 -11.21 -145.29 90.17
N LYS A 340 -11.16 -145.43 88.84
CA LYS A 340 -11.99 -146.40 88.09
C LYS A 340 -11.58 -147.84 88.40
N GLU A 341 -10.27 -148.12 88.38
CA GLU A 341 -9.71 -149.44 88.72
C GLU A 341 -10.07 -149.86 90.15
N LEU A 342 -9.90 -148.96 91.12
CA LEU A 342 -10.31 -149.20 92.51
C LEU A 342 -11.83 -149.33 92.67
N LYS A 343 -12.65 -148.58 91.91
CA LYS A 343 -14.12 -148.78 91.92
C LYS A 343 -14.54 -150.14 91.37
N ALA A 344 -13.83 -150.67 90.37
CA ALA A 344 -14.10 -152.01 89.85
C ALA A 344 -13.74 -153.09 90.88
N LYS A 345 -12.54 -153.03 91.47
CA LYS A 345 -12.10 -153.95 92.53
C LYS A 345 -13.00 -153.89 93.79
N ILE A 346 -13.48 -152.69 94.17
CA ILE A 346 -14.44 -152.54 95.28
C ILE A 346 -15.81 -153.14 94.92
N LEU A 347 -16.23 -153.11 93.66
CA LEU A 347 -17.49 -153.71 93.21
C LEU A 347 -17.40 -155.25 93.15
N GLU A 348 -16.28 -155.81 92.70
CA GLU A 348 -16.00 -157.25 92.76
C GLU A 348 -15.95 -157.77 94.20
N LEU A 349 -15.18 -157.09 95.08
CA LEU A 349 -15.09 -157.45 96.49
C LEU A 349 -16.46 -157.38 97.18
N LYS A 350 -17.23 -156.32 96.93
CA LYS A 350 -18.57 -156.16 97.49
C LYS A 350 -19.55 -157.24 97.02
N ASN A 351 -19.48 -157.66 95.76
CA ASN A 351 -20.32 -158.76 95.26
C ASN A 351 -19.88 -160.12 95.83
N SER A 352 -18.57 -160.35 96.02
CA SER A 352 -18.03 -161.54 96.71
C SER A 352 -18.44 -161.60 98.19
N GLU A 353 -18.43 -160.45 98.87
CA GLU A 353 -18.78 -160.33 100.29
C GLU A 353 -20.30 -160.44 100.49
N GLN A 354 -21.09 -159.89 99.57
CA GLN A 354 -22.55 -159.99 99.58
C GLN A 354 -23.03 -161.42 99.24
N ALA A 355 -22.33 -162.15 98.36
CA ALA A 355 -22.59 -163.58 98.14
C ALA A 355 -22.34 -164.42 99.42
N LYS A 356 -21.27 -164.13 100.18
CA LYS A 356 -21.01 -164.78 101.48
C LYS A 356 -22.04 -164.41 102.56
N ILE A 357 -22.61 -163.21 102.50
CA ILE A 357 -23.71 -162.79 103.40
C ILE A 357 -25.01 -163.53 103.06
N GLU A 358 -25.34 -163.72 101.77
CA GLU A 358 -26.49 -164.54 101.35
C GLU A 358 -26.31 -166.03 101.73
N GLU A 359 -25.07 -166.55 101.66
CA GLU A 359 -24.73 -167.91 102.08
C GLU A 359 -24.81 -168.08 103.62
N ASN A 360 -24.33 -167.09 104.40
CA ASN A 360 -24.51 -167.06 105.85
C ASN A 360 -25.98 -166.98 106.26
N LYS A 361 -26.82 -166.18 105.59
CA LYS A 361 -28.27 -166.13 105.86
C LYS A 361 -28.95 -167.49 105.62
N LYS A 362 -28.45 -168.27 104.66
CA LYS A 362 -28.93 -169.63 104.40
C LYS A 362 -28.61 -170.54 105.59
N CYS A 363 -27.38 -170.50 106.10
CA CYS A 363 -27.00 -171.20 107.33
C CYS A 363 -27.75 -170.68 108.58
N GLU A 364 -28.00 -169.37 108.72
CA GLU A 364 -28.82 -168.83 109.81
C GLU A 364 -30.27 -169.37 109.76
N SER A 365 -30.83 -169.54 108.56
CA SER A 365 -32.18 -170.14 108.38
C SER A 365 -32.22 -171.63 108.70
N GLU A 366 -31.12 -172.36 108.52
CA GLU A 366 -30.99 -173.77 108.93
C GLU A 366 -30.74 -173.89 110.44
N ILE A 367 -29.96 -172.99 111.03
CA ILE A 367 -29.79 -172.87 112.48
C ILE A 367 -31.12 -172.50 113.16
N GLN A 368 -31.93 -171.61 112.58
CA GLN A 368 -33.28 -171.31 113.10
C GLN A 368 -34.20 -172.53 113.05
N LYS A 369 -34.22 -173.30 111.96
CA LYS A 369 -35.00 -174.56 111.88
C LYS A 369 -34.57 -175.58 112.93
N LEU A 370 -33.26 -175.77 113.13
CA LEU A 370 -32.73 -176.65 114.17
C LEU A 370 -33.05 -176.13 115.58
N THR A 371 -33.06 -174.81 115.78
CA THR A 371 -33.45 -174.18 117.05
C THR A 371 -34.96 -174.36 117.32
N GLU A 372 -35.80 -174.29 116.29
CA GLU A 372 -37.23 -174.59 116.38
C GLU A 372 -37.49 -176.07 116.68
N GLU A 373 -36.76 -177.00 116.06
CA GLU A 373 -36.81 -178.44 116.42
C GLU A 373 -36.36 -178.70 117.86
N ILE A 374 -35.27 -178.07 118.32
CA ILE A 374 -34.82 -178.17 119.72
C ILE A 374 -35.88 -177.59 120.67
N CYS A 375 -36.52 -176.47 120.33
CA CYS A 375 -37.60 -175.89 121.12
C CYS A 375 -38.85 -176.78 121.16
N LYS A 376 -39.16 -177.46 120.05
CA LYS A 376 -40.26 -178.44 119.94
C LYS A 376 -39.98 -179.66 120.82
N ASN A 377 -38.78 -180.22 120.73
CA ASN A 377 -38.32 -181.34 121.54
C ASN A 377 -38.22 -180.98 123.03
N SER A 378 -37.81 -179.75 123.36
CA SER A 378 -37.77 -179.26 124.75
C SER A 378 -39.17 -179.14 125.36
N LYS A 379 -40.17 -178.68 124.58
CA LYS A 379 -41.57 -178.64 125.04
C LYS A 379 -42.20 -180.03 125.12
N GLU A 380 -41.80 -180.96 124.27
CA GLU A 380 -42.17 -182.37 124.38
C GLU A 380 -41.51 -183.03 125.61
N LEU A 381 -40.29 -182.61 125.97
CA LEU A 381 -39.61 -183.00 127.21
C LEU A 381 -40.32 -182.42 128.45
N GLU A 382 -40.72 -181.14 128.42
CA GLU A 382 -41.53 -180.51 129.48
C GLU A 382 -42.89 -181.18 129.62
N SER A 383 -43.56 -181.51 128.51
CA SER A 383 -44.81 -182.29 128.50
C SER A 383 -44.62 -183.62 129.23
N LYS A 384 -43.53 -184.35 128.95
CA LYS A 384 -43.23 -185.63 129.60
C LYS A 384 -42.72 -185.49 131.03
N GLN A 385 -41.99 -184.43 131.37
CA GLN A 385 -41.60 -184.13 132.75
C GLN A 385 -42.82 -183.73 133.59
N LYS A 386 -43.81 -183.08 132.99
CA LYS A 386 -45.09 -182.78 133.63
C LYS A 386 -45.94 -184.04 133.79
N GLU A 387 -46.06 -184.90 132.78
CA GLU A 387 -46.68 -186.23 132.94
C GLU A 387 -45.97 -187.07 134.02
N ILE A 388 -44.64 -187.01 134.12
CA ILE A 388 -43.87 -187.67 135.19
C ILE A 388 -44.14 -187.04 136.57
N SER A 389 -44.41 -185.73 136.62
CA SER A 389 -44.85 -185.04 137.85
C SER A 389 -46.26 -185.47 138.23
N ASP A 390 -47.19 -185.49 137.27
CA ASP A 390 -48.57 -185.92 137.46
C ASP A 390 -48.63 -187.40 137.90
N ILE A 391 -47.76 -188.26 137.37
CA ILE A 391 -47.58 -189.65 137.81
C ILE A 391 -46.95 -189.72 139.22
N LYS A 392 -45.94 -188.91 139.55
CA LYS A 392 -45.33 -188.90 140.90
C LYS A 392 -46.27 -188.35 141.97
N GLU A 393 -47.06 -187.34 141.67
CA GLU A 393 -48.05 -186.76 142.57
C GLU A 393 -49.25 -187.72 142.73
N ALA A 394 -49.70 -188.35 141.63
CA ALA A 394 -50.67 -189.45 141.68
C ALA A 394 -50.14 -190.64 142.50
N MET A 395 -48.85 -190.97 142.45
CA MET A 395 -48.26 -191.99 143.32
C MET A 395 -48.23 -191.53 144.79
N LYS A 396 -47.86 -190.29 145.08
CA LYS A 396 -47.71 -189.77 146.46
C LYS A 396 -49.05 -189.56 147.18
N GLN A 397 -50.10 -189.15 146.46
CA GLN A 397 -51.47 -189.09 146.99
C GLN A 397 -52.08 -190.50 147.12
N ASN A 398 -51.80 -191.42 146.19
CA ASN A 398 -52.22 -192.82 146.28
C ASN A 398 -51.45 -193.60 147.39
N GLU A 399 -50.28 -193.11 147.83
CA GLU A 399 -49.63 -193.57 149.06
C GLU A 399 -50.30 -193.05 150.33
N LEU A 400 -50.84 -191.82 150.35
CA LEU A 400 -51.62 -191.33 151.49
C LEU A 400 -53.06 -191.89 151.53
N ALA A 401 -53.59 -192.38 150.40
CA ALA A 401 -54.78 -193.24 150.37
C ALA A 401 -54.53 -194.67 150.91
N LYS A 402 -53.27 -195.10 151.09
CA LYS A 402 -52.92 -196.45 151.56
C LYS A 402 -52.81 -196.62 153.08
N LYS A 403 -53.08 -195.57 153.89
CA LYS A 403 -53.26 -195.70 155.34
C LYS A 403 -54.70 -195.47 155.77
N ALA A 404 -55.53 -196.48 155.48
CA ALA A 404 -56.76 -196.69 156.23
C ALA A 404 -56.44 -197.19 157.67
N LYS A 405 -57.30 -196.80 158.62
CA LYS A 405 -57.71 -197.57 159.80
C LYS A 405 -56.61 -198.33 160.59
N GLN A 406 -56.11 -197.72 161.67
CA GLN A 406 -56.19 -198.27 163.04
C GLN A 406 -55.56 -197.28 164.06
N GLU A 407 -56.26 -197.07 165.18
CA GLU A 407 -55.71 -196.55 166.46
C GLU A 407 -54.75 -197.60 167.09
N PRO A 408 -53.95 -197.32 168.15
CA PRO A 408 -54.07 -196.21 169.12
C PRO A 408 -52.76 -195.52 169.62
N LEU A 409 -52.95 -194.51 170.49
CA LEU A 409 -52.16 -194.09 171.67
C LEU A 409 -50.61 -194.00 171.67
N GLU A 410 -50.17 -192.81 172.13
CA GLU A 410 -49.10 -192.54 173.12
C GLU A 410 -47.56 -192.59 172.82
N ASN A 411 -46.96 -191.44 173.17
CA ASN A 411 -45.71 -191.23 173.95
C ASN A 411 -44.29 -191.21 173.32
N ASN A 412 -43.53 -190.22 173.84
CA ASN A 412 -42.07 -190.02 174.06
C ASN A 412 -41.09 -191.18 173.80
N PRO A 413 -39.76 -190.94 173.58
CA PRO A 413 -38.95 -189.77 174.01
C PRO A 413 -38.22 -189.05 172.83
N CYS A 414 -37.81 -187.77 172.88
CA CYS A 414 -36.83 -187.10 173.75
C CYS A 414 -35.37 -187.58 173.57
N SER A 415 -34.43 -186.62 173.46
CA SER A 415 -32.96 -186.81 173.50
C SER A 415 -32.34 -187.40 172.21
N ASN A 416 -31.18 -186.99 171.70
CA ASN A 416 -30.34 -185.81 171.99
C ASN A 416 -29.22 -185.72 170.93
N CYS A 417 -28.79 -184.50 170.58
CA CYS A 417 -27.40 -184.01 170.64
C CYS A 417 -26.23 -184.77 169.93
N LEU A 418 -25.05 -184.18 169.69
CA LEU A 418 -24.44 -182.89 170.10
C LEU A 418 -23.35 -182.49 169.07
N VAL A 419 -22.54 -181.46 169.41
CA VAL A 419 -21.47 -180.83 168.62
C VAL A 419 -22.02 -179.83 167.59
N PHE A 420 -22.15 -178.54 167.94
CA PHE A 420 -21.82 -177.88 169.22
C PHE A 420 -22.75 -176.67 169.47
#